data_AF-A0A969XGF3-F1
#
_entry.id   AF-A0A969XGF3-F1
#
_cell.length_a   1.000
_cell.length_b   1.000
_cell.length_c   1.000
_cell.angle_alpha   90.00
_cell.angle_beta   90.00
_cell.angle_gamma   90.00
#
_symmetry.space_group_name_H-M   'P 1'
#
loop_
_entity.id
_entity.type
_entity.pdbx_description
1 polymer ?
#
loop_
_entity_poly.entity_id
_entity_poly.type
_entity_poly.pdbx_seq_one_letter_code
_entity_poly.pdbx_strand_id
1 'polypeptide(L)'
;ESSGVVRILKDLDRDITGRHILIVEDIIDTGHTLAYLLENLGVRNPATIRLCTLLNKVSRRTVDLSVDYVGFEVGDEFVIGYGLDYAEAYRNLPYVAVLKPEMYTT
;
A
#
# COMPACT_ATOMS: atom_id res chain seq x y z
N GLU A 1 11.60 -11.31 -5.47
CA GLU A 1 11.49 -10.85 -4.07
C GLU A 1 12.10 -9.46 -3.94
N SER A 2 11.44 -8.52 -3.28
CA SER A 2 12.02 -7.21 -2.95
C SER A 2 12.94 -7.36 -1.74
N SER A 3 14.00 -6.54 -1.66
CA SER A 3 14.95 -6.57 -0.53
C SER A 3 14.35 -6.22 0.84
N GLY A 4 13.11 -5.71 0.89
CA GLY A 4 12.45 -5.24 2.11
C GLY A 4 13.06 -3.96 2.70
N VAL A 5 14.20 -3.50 2.18
CA VAL A 5 14.88 -2.27 2.60
C VAL A 5 14.19 -1.09 1.91
N VAL A 6 13.46 -0.31 2.70
CA VAL A 6 12.83 0.93 2.25
C VAL A 6 13.83 2.08 2.37
N ARG A 7 13.99 2.85 1.30
CA ARG A 7 14.74 4.11 1.31
C ARG A 7 13.77 5.26 1.03
N ILE A 8 13.71 6.22 1.95
CA ILE A 8 12.92 7.44 1.75
C ILE A 8 13.68 8.34 0.77
N LEU A 9 13.17 8.45 -0.46
CA LEU A 9 13.70 9.35 -1.49
C LEU A 9 13.15 10.77 -1.36
N LYS A 10 11.90 10.88 -0.92
CA LYS A 10 11.22 12.13 -0.60
C LYS A 10 10.51 11.97 0.73
N ASP A 11 10.83 12.87 1.66
CA ASP A 11 10.22 12.90 2.99
C ASP A 11 9.03 13.87 3.04
N LEU A 12 8.28 13.85 4.14
CA LEU A 12 7.22 14.80 4.42
C LEU A 12 7.76 16.23 4.52
N ASP A 13 7.14 17.17 3.81
CA ASP A 13 7.53 18.58 3.83
C ASP A 13 7.08 19.31 5.12
N ARG A 14 6.26 18.68 5.96
CA ARG A 14 5.65 19.29 7.16
C ARG A 14 5.86 18.43 8.38
N ASP A 15 6.10 19.08 9.52
CA ASP A 15 6.10 18.42 10.83
C ASP A 15 4.71 17.84 11.15
N ILE A 16 4.72 16.59 11.59
CA ILE A 16 3.54 15.81 11.94
C ILE A 16 3.34 15.63 13.45
N THR A 17 4.21 16.21 14.28
CA THR A 17 4.11 16.16 15.75
C THR A 17 2.72 16.62 16.20
N GLY A 18 2.05 15.79 16.99
CA GLY A 18 0.70 16.05 17.51
C GLY A 18 -0.40 16.13 16.45
N ARG A 19 -0.15 15.72 15.21
CA ARG A 19 -1.17 15.71 14.14
C ARG A 19 -1.84 14.35 13.99
N HIS A 20 -3.08 14.38 13.49
CA HIS A 20 -3.79 13.18 13.06
C HIS A 20 -3.41 12.87 11.61
N ILE A 21 -2.76 11.74 11.37
CA ILE A 21 -2.27 11.31 10.06
C ILE A 21 -3.17 10.20 9.53
N LEU A 22 -3.54 10.31 8.25
CA LEU A 22 -4.20 9.24 7.49
C LEU A 22 -3.28 8.85 6.33
N ILE A 23 -2.80 7.61 6.36
CA ILE A 23 -2.09 7.02 5.23
C ILE A 23 -3.14 6.47 4.26
N VAL A 24 -2.99 6.78 2.97
CA VAL A 24 -3.88 6.34 1.90
C VAL A 24 -3.08 5.48 0.94
N GLU A 25 -3.43 4.20 0.85
CA GLU A 25 -2.79 3.19 -0.01
C GLU A 25 -3.75 2.69 -1.09
N ASP A 26 -3.24 2.37 -2.27
CA ASP A 26 -4.02 1.74 -3.33
C ASP A 26 -4.26 0.24 -3.03
N ILE A 27 -3.23 -0.48 -2.59
CA ILE A 27 -3.31 -1.88 -2.21
C ILE A 27 -2.38 -2.21 -1.04
N ILE A 28 -2.86 -3.04 -0.13
CA ILE A 28 -1.98 -3.67 0.86
C ILE A 28 -1.88 -5.18 0.58
N ASP A 29 -0.67 -5.59 0.18
CA ASP A 29 -0.27 -6.98 -0.04
C ASP A 29 0.44 -7.53 1.23
N THR A 30 1.71 -7.90 1.18
CA THR A 30 2.48 -8.43 2.34
C THR A 30 2.45 -7.51 3.55
N GLY A 31 2.60 -6.20 3.32
CA GLY A 31 2.54 -5.15 4.35
C GLY A 31 3.91 -4.68 4.88
N HIS A 32 5.03 -5.27 4.46
CA HIS A 32 6.35 -4.94 5.01
C HIS A 32 6.74 -3.47 4.85
N THR A 33 6.58 -2.89 3.66
CA THR A 33 6.88 -1.48 3.41
C THR A 33 6.06 -0.56 4.31
N LEU A 34 4.78 -0.89 4.49
CA LEU A 34 3.87 -0.11 5.28
C LEU A 34 4.17 -0.22 6.78
N ALA A 35 4.53 -1.42 7.28
CA ALA A 35 4.99 -1.59 8.65
C ALA A 35 6.22 -0.73 8.94
N TYR A 36 7.21 -0.73 8.04
CA TYR A 36 8.37 0.16 8.14
C TYR A 36 7.98 1.64 8.16
N LEU A 37 7.07 2.06 7.27
CA LEU A 37 6.59 3.45 7.24
C LEU A 37 5.87 3.84 8.53
N LEU A 38 5.04 2.96 9.09
CA LEU A 38 4.35 3.20 10.36
C LEU A 38 5.33 3.39 11.52
N GLU A 39 6.39 2.56 11.60
CA GLU A 39 7.46 2.74 12.57
C GLU A 39 8.19 4.07 12.38
N ASN A 40 8.55 4.41 11.13
CA ASN A 40 9.25 5.66 10.82
C ASN A 40 8.42 6.92 11.11
N LEU A 41 7.11 6.87 10.88
CA LEU A 41 6.21 7.97 11.16
C LEU A 41 5.87 8.05 12.66
N GLY A 42 5.79 6.91 13.35
CA GLY A 42 5.51 6.84 14.78
C GLY A 42 6.53 7.56 15.64
N VAL A 43 7.83 7.46 15.29
CA VAL A 43 8.91 8.16 16.03
C VAL A 43 8.83 9.69 15.93
N ARG A 44 8.02 10.23 15.01
CA ARG A 44 7.79 11.67 14.86
C ARG A 44 6.65 12.19 15.75
N ASN A 45 6.14 11.35 16.65
CA ASN A 45 5.12 11.68 17.65
C ASN A 45 3.82 12.31 17.08
N PRO A 46 3.17 11.72 16.06
CA PRO A 46 1.83 12.13 15.66
C PRO A 46 0.82 11.85 16.78
N ALA A 47 -0.30 12.58 16.80
CA ALA A 47 -1.39 12.33 17.74
C ALA A 47 -2.08 10.99 17.47
N THR A 48 -2.28 10.67 16.19
CA THR A 48 -2.76 9.35 15.74
C THR A 48 -2.22 9.06 14.33
N ILE A 49 -2.04 7.78 14.00
CA ILE A 49 -1.89 7.32 12.61
C ILE A 49 -3.03 6.37 12.33
N ARG A 50 -3.72 6.56 11.20
CA ARG A 50 -4.72 5.64 10.67
C ARG A 50 -4.38 5.26 9.24
N LEU A 51 -4.90 4.11 8.81
CA LEU A 51 -4.64 3.51 7.52
C LEU A 51 -5.92 3.30 6.73
N CYS A 52 -5.95 3.85 5.52
CA CYS A 52 -7.01 3.65 4.55
C CYS A 52 -6.41 2.96 3.31
N THR A 53 -7.04 1.89 2.85
CA THR A 53 -6.67 1.26 1.58
C THR A 53 -7.88 0.99 0.70
N LEU A 54 -7.69 1.10 -0.62
CA LEU A 54 -8.69 0.68 -1.58
C LEU A 54 -8.79 -0.85 -1.63
N LEU A 55 -7.67 -1.57 -1.76
CA LEU A 55 -7.64 -3.04 -1.88
C LEU A 55 -6.83 -3.70 -0.76
N ASN A 56 -7.39 -4.72 -0.12
CA ASN A 56 -6.73 -5.46 0.95
C ASN A 56 -6.62 -6.95 0.63
N LYS A 57 -5.39 -7.45 0.44
CA LYS A 57 -5.10 -8.88 0.22
C LYS A 57 -4.78 -9.57 1.54
N VAL A 58 -5.80 -9.81 2.36
CA VAL A 58 -5.64 -10.40 3.70
C VAL A 58 -4.86 -11.73 3.66
N SER A 59 -5.09 -12.57 2.65
CA SER A 59 -4.42 -13.87 2.49
C SER A 59 -2.91 -13.79 2.26
N ARG A 60 -2.39 -12.62 1.84
CA ARG A 60 -0.95 -12.42 1.59
C ARG A 60 -0.22 -11.68 2.71
N ARG A 61 -0.93 -11.32 3.78
CA ARG A 61 -0.38 -10.59 4.93
C ARG A 61 0.75 -11.40 5.58
N THR A 62 1.91 -10.77 5.76
CA THR A 62 3.09 -11.38 6.42
C THR A 62 3.54 -10.63 7.68
N VAL A 63 2.90 -9.50 7.97
CA VAL A 63 3.13 -8.67 9.16
C VAL A 63 1.81 -8.36 9.83
N ASP A 64 1.78 -8.15 11.13
CA ASP A 64 0.57 -7.70 11.80
C ASP A 64 0.34 -6.21 11.51
N LEU A 65 -0.80 -5.89 10.89
CA LEU A 65 -1.20 -4.54 10.52
C LEU A 65 -2.70 -4.37 10.73
N SER A 66 -3.07 -3.37 11.53
CA SER A 66 -4.46 -2.94 11.66
C SER A 66 -4.78 -1.94 10.54
N VAL A 67 -5.84 -2.21 9.79
CA VAL A 67 -6.33 -1.33 8.72
C VAL A 67 -7.65 -0.70 9.17
N ASP A 68 -7.69 0.61 9.34
CA ASP A 68 -8.86 1.32 9.85
C ASP A 68 -9.99 1.44 8.82
N TYR A 69 -9.63 1.57 7.54
CA TYR A 69 -10.59 1.72 6.45
C TYR A 69 -10.19 0.84 5.26
N VAL A 70 -11.08 -0.07 4.88
CA VAL A 70 -10.90 -0.98 3.74
C VAL A 70 -11.99 -0.69 2.72
N GLY A 71 -11.59 -0.45 1.46
CA GLY A 71 -12.53 -0.36 0.33
C GLY A 71 -13.05 -1.74 -0.04
N PHE A 72 -12.15 -2.65 -0.43
CA PHE A 72 -12.47 -4.01 -0.89
C PHE A 72 -11.44 -5.02 -0.38
N GLU A 73 -11.91 -6.15 0.13
CA GLU A 73 -11.08 -7.33 0.31
C GLU A 73 -11.01 -8.10 -1.01
N VAL A 74 -9.80 -8.46 -1.43
CA VAL A 74 -9.57 -9.15 -2.70
C VAL A 74 -8.67 -10.37 -2.52
N GLY A 75 -8.84 -11.35 -3.41
CA GLY A 75 -8.01 -12.55 -3.46
C GLY A 75 -6.59 -12.29 -3.96
N ASP A 76 -5.82 -13.37 -4.10
CA ASP A 76 -4.47 -13.31 -4.66
C ASP A 76 -4.49 -13.30 -6.20
N GLU A 77 -5.00 -12.21 -6.76
CA GLU A 77 -5.04 -11.98 -8.21
C GLU A 77 -4.02 -10.92 -8.63
N PHE A 78 -3.49 -11.02 -9.86
CA PHE A 78 -2.68 -9.96 -10.43
C PHE A 78 -3.58 -8.82 -10.90
N VAL A 79 -3.72 -7.78 -10.10
CA VAL A 79 -4.61 -6.64 -10.36
C VAL A 79 -3.88 -5.44 -10.97
N ILE A 80 -4.53 -4.76 -11.90
CA ILE A 80 -4.07 -3.53 -12.56
C ILE A 80 -5.20 -2.49 -12.60
N GLY A 81 -4.86 -1.23 -12.88
CA GLY A 81 -5.82 -0.15 -13.01
C GLY A 81 -6.02 0.65 -11.73
N TYR A 82 -6.60 1.84 -11.88
CA TYR A 82 -6.88 2.75 -10.77
C TYR A 82 -5.64 3.05 -9.88
N GLY A 83 -4.49 3.29 -10.51
CA GLY A 83 -3.19 3.50 -9.85
C GLY A 83 -2.26 2.29 -9.90
N LEU A 84 -2.81 1.07 -9.92
CA LEU A 84 -2.05 -0.19 -9.98
C LEU A 84 -1.52 -0.44 -11.39
N ASP A 85 -0.31 -0.99 -11.49
CA ASP A 85 0.38 -1.16 -12.76
C ASP A 85 0.87 -2.58 -13.05
N TYR A 86 1.19 -2.77 -14.33
CA TYR A 86 2.14 -3.77 -14.78
C TYR A 86 3.13 -3.08 -15.73
N ALA A 87 4.42 -3.11 -15.39
CA ALA A 87 5.48 -2.45 -16.14
C ALA A 87 5.16 -0.96 -16.41
N GLU A 88 4.70 -0.24 -15.39
CA GLU A 88 4.29 1.17 -15.43
C GLU A 88 3.05 1.48 -16.29
N ALA A 89 2.46 0.49 -16.94
CA ALA A 89 1.24 0.64 -17.74
C ALA A 89 -0.02 0.41 -16.91
N TYR A 90 -1.19 0.74 -17.49
CA TYR A 90 -2.54 0.47 -16.97
C TYR A 90 -3.02 1.31 -15.77
N ARG A 91 -2.15 2.07 -15.08
CA ARG A 91 -2.53 2.93 -13.93
C ARG A 91 -3.74 3.83 -14.20
N ASN A 92 -3.90 4.27 -15.45
CA ASN A 92 -4.91 5.22 -15.90
C ASN A 92 -6.30 4.61 -16.15
N LEU A 93 -6.47 3.29 -16.03
CA LEU A 93 -7.79 2.67 -16.18
C LEU A 93 -8.74 3.14 -15.06
N PRO A 94 -10.00 3.48 -15.37
CA PRO A 94 -10.96 3.96 -14.37
C PRO A 94 -11.60 2.83 -13.55
N TYR A 95 -11.02 1.64 -13.58
CA TYR A 95 -11.47 0.44 -12.88
C TYR A 95 -10.27 -0.44 -12.52
N VAL A 96 -10.48 -1.34 -11.56
CA VAL A 96 -9.53 -2.41 -11.21
C VAL A 96 -9.89 -3.65 -12.03
N ALA A 97 -8.90 -4.31 -12.62
CA ALA A 97 -9.08 -5.53 -13.41
C ALA A 97 -7.98 -6.56 -13.13
N VAL A 98 -8.27 -7.83 -13.38
CA VAL A 98 -7.28 -8.92 -13.35
C VAL A 98 -6.54 -8.97 -14.68
N LEU A 99 -5.22 -8.93 -14.65
CA LEU A 99 -4.37 -9.06 -15.83
C LEU A 99 -4.34 -10.53 -16.29
N LYS A 100 -4.43 -10.76 -17.60
CA LYS A 100 -4.38 -12.11 -18.15
C LYS A 100 -2.98 -12.73 -17.96
N PRO A 101 -2.86 -14.02 -17.57
CA PRO A 101 -1.57 -14.68 -17.33
C PRO A 101 -0.58 -14.57 -18.48
N GLU A 102 -1.03 -14.69 -19.73
CA GLU A 102 -0.16 -14.67 -20.92
C GLU A 102 0.60 -13.34 -21.09
N MET A 103 0.20 -12.30 -20.35
CA MET A 103 0.88 -11.00 -20.35
C MET A 103 2.12 -10.97 -19.45
N TYR A 104 2.24 -11.89 -18.47
CA TYR A 104 3.30 -11.88 -17.46
C TYR A 104 3.93 -13.25 -17.17
N THR A 105 3.40 -14.33 -17.73
CA THR A 105 4.01 -15.67 -17.70
C THR A 105 4.54 -16.03 -19.08
N THR A 106 5.84 -16.31 -19.18
CA THR A 106 6.48 -16.84 -20.40
C THR A 106 6.37 -18.35 -20.47
#